data_AF-A0A560WL55-F1
#
_entry.id   AF-A0A560WL55-F1
#
_cell.length_a   1.000
_cell.length_b   1.000
_cell.length_c   1.000
_cell.angle_alpha   90.00
_cell.angle_beta   90.00
_cell.angle_gamma   90.00
#
_symmetry.space_group_name_H-M   'P 1'
#
loop_
_entity.id
_entity.type
_entity.pdbx_description
1 polymer ?
#
loop_
_entity_poly.entity_id
_entity_poly.type
_entity_poly.pdbx_seq_one_letter_code
_entity_poly.pdbx_strand_id
1 'polypeptide(L)'
;MRGVNMKFLQSITSLLRKGAPRFSVLEAALLDEVERHLDVDRADRLRRRVESINLVQRLDGGREVNAYALKNGKPAFDEATRLIAEDDERKLATFSFFGANQISYEGTAWLVNGQLFSLEFNNPTEHALDDRPTDVKLSICI
;
A
#
# COMPACT_ATOMS: atom_id res chain seq x y z
N MET A 1 3.23 -27.16 -6.19
CA MET A 1 1.83 -26.79 -5.91
C MET A 1 1.85 -25.40 -5.29
N ARG A 2 1.38 -24.38 -6.03
CA ARG A 2 1.44 -22.97 -5.62
C ARG A 2 0.43 -22.73 -4.51
N GLY A 3 0.91 -22.45 -3.30
CA GLY A 3 0.06 -21.97 -2.22
C GLY A 3 -0.46 -20.59 -2.61
N VAL A 4 -1.73 -20.51 -3.00
CA VAL A 4 -2.40 -19.22 -3.11
C VAL A 4 -2.41 -18.63 -1.70
N ASN A 5 -1.82 -17.45 -1.51
CA ASN A 5 -1.69 -16.82 -0.20
C ASN A 5 -3.10 -16.59 0.39
N MET A 6 -3.36 -17.25 1.53
CA MET A 6 -4.69 -17.34 2.14
C MET A 6 -5.25 -15.97 2.53
N LYS A 7 -4.38 -14.97 2.79
CA LYS A 7 -4.75 -13.57 3.03
C LYS A 7 -5.38 -12.89 1.79
N PHE A 8 -4.83 -13.16 0.61
CA PHE A 8 -5.32 -12.62 -0.66
C PHE A 8 -6.73 -13.16 -1.00
N LEU A 9 -6.95 -14.47 -0.80
CA LEU A 9 -8.26 -15.10 -1.04
C LEU A 9 -9.33 -14.66 -0.04
N GLN A 10 -8.98 -14.49 1.24
CA GLN A 10 -9.91 -13.95 2.25
C GLN A 10 -10.30 -12.50 1.96
N SER A 11 -9.39 -11.70 1.42
CA SER A 11 -9.66 -10.32 1.06
C SER A 11 -10.66 -10.19 -0.10
N ILE A 12 -10.57 -11.05 -1.13
CA ILE A 12 -11.44 -10.97 -2.32
C ILE A 12 -12.91 -11.23 -1.98
N THR A 13 -13.20 -12.16 -1.05
CA THR A 13 -14.59 -12.43 -0.64
C THR A 13 -15.20 -11.29 0.20
N SER A 14 -14.35 -10.40 0.73
CA SER A 14 -14.74 -9.25 1.55
C SER A 14 -14.96 -7.94 0.78
N LEU A 15 -14.70 -7.90 -0.53
CA LEU A 15 -14.82 -6.70 -1.39
C LEU A 15 -16.22 -6.05 -1.40
N LEU A 16 -17.21 -6.70 -0.78
CA LEU A 16 -18.54 -6.14 -0.48
C LEU A 16 -18.53 -5.09 0.66
N ARG A 17 -17.39 -4.89 1.36
CA ARG A 17 -17.23 -3.84 2.38
C ARG A 17 -16.73 -2.51 1.78
N LYS A 18 -17.33 -1.42 2.29
CA LYS A 18 -17.18 0.00 1.94
C LYS A 18 -15.71 0.48 1.93
N GLY A 19 -15.00 0.31 0.82
CA GLY A 19 -13.69 0.92 0.60
C GLY A 19 -13.78 2.34 0.03
N ALA A 20 -12.66 3.05 0.03
CA ALA A 20 -12.51 4.38 -0.57
C ALA A 20 -11.99 4.26 -2.01
N PRO A 21 -12.30 5.21 -2.91
CA PRO A 21 -11.81 5.17 -4.29
C PRO A 21 -10.32 5.53 -4.42
N ARG A 22 -9.68 5.98 -3.34
CA ARG A 22 -8.30 6.50 -3.32
C ARG A 22 -7.66 6.37 -1.94
N PHE A 23 -6.34 6.50 -1.92
CA PHE A 23 -5.57 6.66 -0.70
C PHE A 23 -5.93 7.96 0.04
N SER A 24 -5.74 7.96 1.35
CA SER A 24 -5.88 9.15 2.20
C SER A 24 -4.70 10.11 2.01
N VAL A 25 -4.74 11.28 2.65
CA VAL A 25 -3.63 12.25 2.60
C VAL A 25 -2.36 11.64 3.19
N LEU A 26 -2.49 10.95 4.32
CA LEU A 26 -1.39 10.24 4.96
C LEU A 26 -0.79 9.17 4.06
N GLU A 27 -1.63 8.26 3.55
CA GLU A 27 -1.20 7.12 2.74
C GLU A 27 -0.53 7.58 1.44
N ALA A 28 -1.10 8.59 0.77
CA ALA A 28 -0.51 9.17 -0.43
C ALA A 28 0.85 9.81 -0.13
N ALA A 29 0.97 10.57 0.96
CA ALA A 29 2.23 11.21 1.32
C ALA A 29 3.35 10.20 1.63
N LEU A 30 3.02 9.06 2.25
CA LEU A 30 3.98 7.97 2.50
C LEU A 30 4.41 7.31 1.18
N LEU A 31 3.47 7.08 0.25
CA LEU A 31 3.79 6.50 -1.06
C LEU A 31 4.60 7.45 -1.94
N ASP A 32 4.33 8.76 -1.88
CA ASP A 32 5.16 9.78 -2.54
C ASP A 32 6.59 9.77 -2.00
N GLU A 33 6.78 9.55 -0.70
CA GLU A 33 8.11 9.45 -0.10
C GLU A 33 8.84 8.18 -0.55
N VAL A 34 8.12 7.05 -0.65
CA VAL A 34 8.65 5.81 -1.24
C VAL A 34 9.08 6.04 -2.69
N GLU A 35 8.23 6.67 -3.50
CA GLU A 35 8.51 6.98 -4.90
C GLU A 35 9.80 7.79 -5.06
N ARG A 36 10.01 8.82 -4.23
CA ARG A 36 11.20 9.68 -4.25
C ARG A 36 12.53 8.93 -4.00
N HIS A 37 12.48 7.75 -3.38
CA HIS A 37 13.66 6.96 -3.01
C HIS A 37 13.91 5.76 -3.93
N LEU A 38 13.02 5.52 -4.90
CA LEU A 38 13.22 4.50 -5.92
C LEU A 38 14.07 5.03 -7.08
N ASP A 39 14.67 4.12 -7.84
CA ASP A 39 15.21 4.48 -9.15
C ASP A 39 14.07 4.90 -10.11
N VAL A 40 14.44 5.60 -11.18
CA VAL A 40 13.47 6.24 -12.08
C VAL A 40 12.45 5.25 -12.67
N ASP A 41 12.86 4.02 -12.99
CA ASP A 41 11.97 3.03 -13.61
C ASP A 41 10.97 2.52 -12.57
N ARG A 42 11.45 2.15 -11.38
CA ARG A 42 10.57 1.69 -10.30
C ARG A 42 9.65 2.79 -9.78
N ALA A 43 10.12 4.03 -9.71
CA ALA A 43 9.32 5.19 -9.34
C ALA A 43 8.15 5.39 -10.31
N ASP A 44 8.42 5.36 -11.62
CA ASP A 44 7.37 5.50 -12.65
C ASP A 44 6.35 4.36 -12.59
N ARG A 45 6.79 3.13 -12.31
CA ARG A 45 5.89 1.97 -12.15
C ARG A 45 5.04 2.06 -10.89
N LEU A 46 5.63 2.51 -9.78
CA LEU A 46 4.90 2.75 -8.54
C LEU A 46 3.83 3.82 -8.75
N ARG A 47 4.17 4.94 -9.40
CA ARG A 47 3.22 6.01 -9.72
C ARG A 47 2.03 5.50 -10.52
N ARG A 48 2.29 4.78 -11.61
CA ARG A 48 1.23 4.15 -12.43
C ARG A 48 0.38 3.17 -11.63
N ARG A 49 1.00 2.39 -10.73
CA ARG A 49 0.28 1.48 -9.83
C ARG A 49 -0.66 2.26 -8.93
N VAL A 50 -0.17 3.30 -8.26
CA VAL A 50 -0.95 4.17 -7.36
C VAL A 50 -2.11 4.82 -8.10
N GLU A 51 -1.88 5.35 -9.30
CA GLU A 51 -2.92 5.94 -10.16
C GLU A 51 -3.99 4.93 -10.60
N SER A 52 -3.63 3.66 -10.77
CA SER A 52 -4.56 2.60 -11.18
C SER A 52 -5.48 2.10 -10.06
N ILE A 53 -5.10 2.37 -8.80
CA ILE A 53 -5.85 1.90 -7.62
C ILE A 53 -7.15 2.68 -7.52
N ASN A 54 -8.27 1.95 -7.49
CA ASN A 54 -9.62 2.51 -7.45
C ASN A 54 -10.46 1.93 -6.31
N LEU A 55 -9.86 1.10 -5.46
CA LEU A 55 -10.43 0.64 -4.20
C LEU A 55 -9.32 0.49 -3.15
N VAL A 56 -9.42 1.29 -2.10
CA VAL A 56 -8.60 1.21 -0.89
C VAL A 56 -9.47 0.74 0.26
N GLN A 57 -9.16 -0.45 0.77
CA GLN A 57 -9.87 -1.08 1.88
C GLN A 57 -9.03 -0.95 3.15
N ARG A 58 -9.57 -0.22 4.13
CA ARG A 58 -8.95 -0.05 5.45
C ARG A 58 -9.58 -1.04 6.43
N LEU A 59 -8.75 -1.88 7.04
CA LEU A 59 -9.13 -2.88 8.03
C LEU A 59 -8.52 -2.50 9.39
N ASP A 60 -9.19 -2.90 10.47
CA ASP A 60 -8.74 -2.65 11.85
C ASP A 60 -8.32 -1.19 12.10
N GLY A 61 -9.22 -0.24 11.78
CA GLY A 61 -8.94 1.20 11.92
C GLY A 61 -7.86 1.72 10.96
N GLY A 62 -7.56 1.01 9.87
CA GLY A 62 -6.46 1.40 8.97
C GLY A 62 -5.09 0.92 9.45
N ARG A 63 -5.05 -0.06 10.36
CA ARG A 63 -3.82 -0.82 10.64
C ARG A 63 -3.37 -1.62 9.41
N GLU A 64 -4.31 -2.10 8.61
CA GLU A 64 -4.06 -2.72 7.31
C GLU A 64 -4.84 -1.96 6.23
N VAL A 65 -4.14 -1.51 5.19
CA VAL A 65 -4.69 -0.75 4.07
C VAL A 65 -4.40 -1.51 2.79
N ASN A 66 -5.40 -2.25 2.29
CA ASN A 66 -5.29 -3.01 1.07
C ASN A 66 -5.69 -2.17 -0.15
N ALA A 67 -4.92 -2.26 -1.22
CA ALA A 67 -5.04 -1.43 -2.40
C ALA A 67 -5.30 -2.29 -3.65
N TYR A 68 -6.43 -2.05 -4.29
CA TYR A 68 -6.87 -2.79 -5.47
C TYR A 68 -7.06 -1.86 -6.66
N ALA A 69 -6.53 -2.28 -7.81
CA ALA A 69 -6.98 -1.84 -9.11
C ALA A 69 -8.05 -2.82 -9.59
N LEU A 70 -9.32 -2.45 -9.48
CA LEU A 70 -10.43 -3.28 -9.96
C LEU A 70 -10.69 -3.03 -11.44
N LYS A 71 -10.83 -4.11 -12.21
CA LYS A 71 -11.30 -4.12 -13.59
C LYS A 71 -12.48 -5.07 -13.70
N ASN A 72 -13.65 -4.55 -14.11
CA ASN A 72 -14.91 -5.32 -14.15
C ASN A 72 -15.23 -6.00 -12.81
N GLY A 73 -15.01 -5.29 -11.70
CA GLY A 73 -15.29 -5.78 -10.34
C GLY A 73 -14.30 -6.81 -9.80
N LYS A 74 -13.19 -7.08 -10.48
CA LYS A 74 -12.16 -8.04 -10.06
C LYS A 74 -10.80 -7.36 -9.92
N PRO A 75 -9.97 -7.74 -8.92
CA PRO A 75 -8.59 -7.28 -8.84
C PRO A 75 -7.81 -7.61 -10.11
N ALA A 76 -7.12 -6.62 -10.64
CA ALA A 76 -6.23 -6.74 -11.78
C ALA A 76 -4.79 -6.44 -11.36
N PHE A 77 -3.88 -7.27 -11.87
CA PHE A 77 -2.43 -7.10 -11.75
C PHE A 77 -1.90 -6.78 -13.14
N ASP A 78 -1.35 -5.58 -13.30
CA ASP A 78 -0.78 -5.14 -14.58
C ASP A 78 0.74 -5.33 -14.51
N GLU A 79 1.27 -6.20 -15.37
CA GLU A 79 2.70 -6.49 -15.49
C GLU A 79 3.52 -5.22 -15.74
N ALA A 80 2.94 -4.20 -16.41
CA ALA A 80 3.61 -2.92 -16.65
C ALA A 80 3.87 -2.11 -15.36
N THR A 81 3.20 -2.46 -14.25
CA THR A 81 3.30 -1.77 -12.96
C THR A 81 4.11 -2.55 -11.92
N ARG A 82 4.74 -3.67 -12.31
CA ARG A 82 5.59 -4.47 -11.40
C ARG A 82 6.91 -3.77 -11.10
N LEU A 83 7.21 -3.57 -9.83
CA LEU A 83 8.48 -3.02 -9.35
C LEU A 83 9.61 -4.07 -9.33
N ILE A 84 9.24 -5.35 -9.15
CA ILE A 84 10.18 -6.48 -9.13
C ILE A 84 9.60 -7.70 -9.87
N ALA A 85 10.46 -8.63 -10.28
CA ALA A 85 10.09 -9.79 -11.09
C ALA A 85 9.53 -10.95 -10.24
N GLU A 86 9.80 -10.95 -8.94
CA GLU A 86 9.41 -12.00 -8.01
C GLU A 86 7.91 -11.98 -7.75
N ASP A 87 7.32 -13.18 -7.72
CA ASP A 87 5.87 -13.39 -7.52
C ASP A 87 5.48 -13.58 -6.05
N ASP A 88 6.43 -13.47 -5.12
CA ASP A 88 6.20 -13.62 -3.69
C ASP A 88 5.80 -12.31 -3.00
N GLU A 89 5.36 -12.42 -1.74
CA GLU A 89 5.13 -11.27 -0.88
C GLU A 89 6.48 -10.69 -0.45
N ARG A 90 6.69 -9.40 -0.70
CA ARG A 90 7.96 -8.71 -0.41
C ARG A 90 7.72 -7.36 0.22
N LYS A 91 8.61 -6.95 1.12
CA LYS A 91 8.61 -5.56 1.61
C LYS A 91 9.12 -4.66 0.50
N LEU A 92 8.34 -3.65 0.13
CA LEU A 92 8.81 -2.55 -0.70
C LEU A 92 9.67 -1.61 0.13
N ALA A 93 9.13 -1.17 1.26
CA ALA A 93 9.77 -0.23 2.15
C ALA A 93 9.22 -0.34 3.57
N THR A 94 10.01 0.11 4.54
CA THR A 94 9.56 0.36 5.90
C THR A 94 9.67 1.84 6.20
N PHE A 95 8.72 2.40 6.95
CA PHE A 95 8.75 3.80 7.34
C PHE A 95 8.36 4.01 8.80
N SER A 96 8.87 5.07 9.40
CA SER A 96 8.37 5.61 10.67
C SER A 96 8.14 7.11 10.56
N PHE A 97 7.16 7.62 11.29
CA PHE A 97 6.75 9.03 11.24
C PHE A 97 5.97 9.42 12.49
N PHE A 98 5.79 10.72 12.70
CA PHE A 98 4.85 11.23 13.70
C PHE A 98 3.55 11.68 13.03
N GLY A 99 2.41 11.28 13.61
CA GLY A 99 1.10 11.83 13.26
C GLY A 99 0.91 13.22 13.87
N ALA A 100 -0.14 13.95 13.47
CA ALA A 100 -0.41 15.29 14.02
C ALA A 100 -0.65 15.26 15.54
N ASN A 101 -1.16 14.14 16.05
CA ASN A 101 -1.33 13.82 17.47
C ASN A 101 -0.01 13.54 18.22
N GLN A 102 1.15 13.69 17.57
CA GLN A 102 2.48 13.37 18.11
C GLN A 102 2.67 11.88 18.49
N ILE A 103 1.80 11.01 18.01
CA ILE A 103 1.98 9.56 18.12
C ILE A 103 2.97 9.11 17.06
N SER A 104 3.93 8.28 17.47
CA SER A 104 4.87 7.64 16.57
C SER A 104 4.22 6.42 15.91
N TYR A 105 4.30 6.36 14.60
CA TYR A 105 3.85 5.24 13.79
C TYR A 105 5.04 4.55 13.14
N GLU A 106 4.92 3.25 12.99
CA GLU A 106 5.78 2.44 12.14
C GLU A 106 4.91 1.71 11.15
N GLY A 107 5.38 1.56 9.92
CA GLY A 107 4.66 0.81 8.91
C GLY A 107 5.55 0.21 7.83
N THR A 108 4.93 -0.62 7.02
CA THR A 108 5.55 -1.34 5.91
C THR A 108 4.65 -1.25 4.70
N ALA A 109 5.23 -0.88 3.55
CA ALA A 109 4.60 -1.06 2.25
C ALA A 109 4.94 -2.45 1.71
N TRP A 110 3.94 -3.19 1.28
CA TRP A 110 4.08 -4.57 0.81
C TRP A 110 3.78 -4.70 -0.68
N LEU A 111 4.58 -5.54 -1.34
CA LEU A 111 4.37 -6.03 -2.69
C LEU A 111 3.72 -7.42 -2.65
N VAL A 112 2.82 -7.66 -3.59
CA VAL A 112 2.33 -9.00 -3.95
C VAL A 112 2.40 -9.10 -5.48
N ASN A 113 3.00 -10.18 -5.99
CA ASN A 113 3.30 -10.32 -7.42
C ASN A 113 4.08 -9.12 -7.98
N GLY A 114 5.07 -8.65 -7.21
CA GLY A 114 5.90 -7.50 -7.55
C GLY A 114 5.20 -6.14 -7.60
N GLN A 115 3.93 -6.01 -7.21
CA GLN A 115 3.15 -4.76 -7.26
C GLN A 115 2.72 -4.33 -5.87
N LEU A 116 2.63 -3.01 -5.63
CA LEU A 116 2.07 -2.47 -4.39
C LEU A 116 0.68 -3.08 -4.13
N PHE A 117 0.54 -3.67 -2.94
CA PHE A 117 -0.67 -4.32 -2.49
C PHE A 117 -1.21 -3.71 -1.20
N SER A 118 -0.37 -3.49 -0.18
CA SER A 118 -0.87 -2.96 1.09
C SER A 118 0.12 -2.05 1.80
N LEU A 119 -0.42 -1.23 2.70
CA LEU A 119 0.31 -0.57 3.76
C LEU A 119 -0.14 -1.19 5.09
N GLU A 120 0.80 -1.60 5.93
CA GLU A 120 0.52 -2.14 7.26
C GLU A 120 1.21 -1.27 8.32
N PHE A 121 0.50 -0.97 9.41
CA PHE A 121 0.95 -0.09 10.47
C PHE A 121 0.97 -0.81 11.82
N ASN A 122 1.84 -0.37 12.72
CA ASN A 122 1.91 -0.89 14.08
C ASN A 122 0.75 -0.44 14.98
N ASN A 123 -0.02 0.56 14.55
CA ASN A 123 -1.19 1.11 15.24
C ASN A 123 -2.28 1.54 14.22
N PRO A 124 -3.55 1.61 14.62
CA PRO A 124 -4.63 2.13 13.78
C PRO A 124 -4.38 3.60 13.39
N THR A 125 -4.78 3.98 12.17
CA THR A 125 -4.46 5.27 11.53
C THR A 125 -5.69 6.08 11.16
N GLU A 126 -6.90 5.64 11.53
CA GLU A 126 -8.17 6.27 11.16
C GLU A 126 -8.29 7.73 11.60
N HIS A 127 -7.59 8.11 12.66
CA HIS A 127 -7.55 9.48 13.19
C HIS A 127 -6.53 10.39 12.49
N ALA A 128 -5.64 9.82 11.67
CA ALA A 128 -4.55 10.53 11.01
C ALA A 128 -4.69 10.54 9.48
N LEU A 129 -5.81 10.05 8.93
CA LEU A 129 -5.98 9.88 7.48
C LEU A 129 -5.83 11.19 6.70
N ASP A 130 -6.28 12.31 7.28
CA ASP A 130 -6.23 13.63 6.64
C ASP A 130 -4.95 14.40 6.96
N ASP A 131 -4.07 13.84 7.79
CA ASP A 131 -2.83 14.47 8.20
C ASP A 131 -1.68 14.17 7.23
N ARG A 132 -0.77 15.13 7.08
CA ARG A 132 0.54 14.86 6.47
C ARG A 132 1.51 14.39 7.56
N PRO A 133 2.21 13.28 7.36
CA PRO A 133 3.20 12.80 8.33
C PRO A 133 4.39 13.76 8.40
N THR A 134 4.97 13.91 9.58
CA THR A 134 6.24 14.64 9.76
C THR A 134 7.36 13.69 10.15
N ASP A 135 8.59 14.12 9.90
CA ASP A 135 9.82 13.40 10.25
C ASP A 135 9.84 11.96 9.71
N VAL A 136 9.36 11.78 8.48
CA VAL A 136 9.32 10.47 7.83
C VAL A 136 10.74 9.93 7.67
N LYS A 137 11.01 8.78 8.28
CA LYS A 137 12.21 7.98 8.06
C LYS A 137 11.83 6.78 7.21
N LEU A 138 12.55 6.56 6.12
CA LEU A 138 12.22 5.53 5.13
C LEU A 138 13.45 4.65 4.85
N SER A 139 13.20 3.35 4.67
CA SER A 139 14.18 2.39 4.14
C SER A 139 13.55 1.58 3.00
N ILE A 140 14.14 1.63 1.80
CA ILE A 140 13.77 0.78 0.65
C ILE A 140 14.33 -0.64 0.86
N CYS A 141 13.55 -1.66 0.49
CA CYS A 141 13.85 -3.08 0.74
C CYS A 141 14.02 -3.92 -0.54
N ILE A 142 14.02 -3.29 -1.72
CA ILE A 142 14.10 -3.93 -3.06
C ILE A 142 15.17 -3.33 -3.97
#